data_AF-A0A3D1TXA5-F1
#
_entry.id   AF-A0A3D1TXA5-F1
#
_cell.length_a   1.000
_cell.length_b   1.000
_cell.length_c   1.000
_cell.angle_alpha   90.00
_cell.angle_beta   90.00
_cell.angle_gamma   90.00
#
_symmetry.space_group_name_H-M   'P 1'
#
loop_
_entity.id
_entity.type
_entity.pdbx_description
1 polymer ?
#
loop_
_entity_poly.entity_id
_entity_poly.type
_entity_poly.pdbx_seq_one_letter_code
_entity_poly.pdbx_strand_id
1 'polypeptide(L)'
;MMWWTCENGHDYEARIDKVTLGQGCRECCGRKLTPGENDLGTVEPLLSIELHPTMNIKDADEMFPSDHKLWWQCLVNDHVHAQTTQNRRQSKGCPKCETADRILVYSTP
;
A
#
# COMPACT_ATOMS: atom_id res chain seq x y z
N MET A 1 -6.44 -22.57 -20.26
CA MET A 1 -5.57 -21.46 -19.83
C MET A 1 -4.60 -21.18 -20.97
N MET A 2 -4.13 -19.94 -21.12
CA MET A 2 -3.18 -19.53 -22.16
C MET A 2 -2.15 -18.57 -21.54
N TRP A 3 -0.98 -18.48 -22.15
CA TRP A 3 0.08 -17.54 -21.78
C TRP A 3 -0.11 -16.19 -22.47
N TRP A 4 0.07 -15.11 -21.71
CA TRP A 4 -0.07 -13.73 -22.17
C TRP A 4 1.06 -12.88 -21.59
N THR A 5 1.41 -11.81 -22.29
CA THR A 5 2.31 -10.76 -21.82
C THR A 5 1.53 -9.46 -21.74
N CYS A 6 1.57 -8.77 -20.59
CA CYS A 6 0.91 -7.46 -20.45
C CYS A 6 1.80 -6.31 -20.99
N GLU A 7 1.25 -5.11 -21.07
CA GLU A 7 1.98 -3.91 -21.52
C GLU A 7 3.19 -3.56 -20.64
N ASN A 8 3.16 -3.95 -19.36
CA ASN A 8 4.28 -3.79 -18.43
C ASN A 8 5.34 -4.90 -18.56
N GLY A 9 5.16 -5.85 -19.49
CA GLY A 9 6.13 -6.92 -19.75
C GLY A 9 6.01 -8.16 -18.86
N HIS A 10 5.02 -8.24 -17.98
CA HIS A 10 4.81 -9.45 -17.16
C HIS A 10 4.17 -10.58 -17.97
N ASP A 11 4.77 -11.77 -17.88
CA ASP A 11 4.23 -13.01 -18.41
C ASP A 11 3.32 -13.70 -17.39
N TYR A 12 2.13 -14.10 -17.81
CA TYR A 12 1.16 -14.74 -16.92
C TYR A 12 0.24 -15.73 -17.65
N GLU A 13 -0.22 -16.73 -16.90
CA GLU A 13 -1.21 -17.69 -17.35
C GLU A 13 -2.61 -17.27 -16.90
N ALA A 14 -3.52 -17.08 -17.86
CA ALA A 14 -4.90 -16.70 -17.58
C ALA A 14 -5.88 -17.22 -18.66
N ARG A 15 -7.17 -17.25 -18.31
CA ARG A 15 -8.24 -17.43 -19.30
C ARG A 15 -8.48 -16.12 -20.05
N ILE A 16 -8.93 -16.23 -21.30
CA ILE A 16 -9.23 -15.07 -22.15
C ILE A 16 -10.28 -14.13 -21.55
N ASP A 17 -11.26 -14.65 -20.80
CA ASP A 17 -12.27 -13.84 -20.11
C ASP A 17 -11.66 -12.97 -19.00
N LYS A 18 -10.58 -13.43 -18.34
CA LYS A 18 -9.87 -12.63 -17.36
C LYS A 18 -8.98 -11.57 -18.01
N VAL A 19 -8.35 -11.91 -19.13
CA VAL A 19 -7.49 -10.99 -19.88
C VAL A 19 -8.31 -9.82 -20.45
N THR A 20 -9.45 -10.13 -21.07
CA THR A 20 -10.37 -9.10 -21.64
C THR A 20 -10.96 -8.17 -20.59
N LEU A 21 -11.15 -8.64 -19.35
CA LEU A 21 -11.56 -7.81 -18.21
C LEU A 21 -10.39 -7.03 -17.56
N GLY A 22 -9.17 -7.12 -18.10
CA GLY A 22 -7.96 -6.53 -17.51
C GLY A 22 -7.53 -7.20 -16.20
N GLN A 23 -8.08 -8.36 -15.85
CA GLN A 23 -7.83 -9.10 -14.61
C GLN A 23 -6.87 -10.29 -14.76
N GLY A 24 -6.25 -10.43 -15.94
CA GLY A 24 -5.37 -11.54 -16.25
C GLY A 24 -4.02 -11.43 -15.53
N CYS A 25 -3.36 -10.28 -15.67
CA CYS A 25 -2.04 -10.06 -15.06
C CYS A 25 -2.17 -9.88 -13.55
N ARG A 26 -1.68 -10.85 -12.77
CA ARG A 26 -1.79 -10.83 -11.32
C ARG A 26 -0.97 -9.69 -10.69
N GLU A 27 0.12 -9.27 -11.31
CA GLU A 27 0.97 -8.18 -10.83
C GLU A 27 0.29 -6.82 -11.05
N CYS A 28 -0.14 -6.55 -12.28
CA CYS A 28 -0.86 -5.29 -12.59
C CYS A 28 -2.18 -5.15 -11.82
N CYS A 29 -2.83 -6.26 -11.47
CA CYS A 29 -4.08 -6.23 -10.70
C CYS A 29 -3.87 -6.19 -9.18
N GLY A 30 -2.64 -6.05 -8.69
CA GLY A 30 -2.34 -6.08 -7.25
C GLY A 30 -2.70 -7.41 -6.57
N ARG A 31 -2.67 -8.52 -7.32
CA ARG A 31 -2.94 -9.89 -6.83
C ARG A 31 -1.66 -10.70 -6.60
N LYS A 32 -0.52 -10.19 -7.05
CA LYS A 32 0.82 -10.70 -6.75
C LYS A 32 1.67 -9.51 -6.32
N LEU A 33 2.26 -9.64 -5.13
CA LEU A 33 3.16 -8.64 -4.59
C LEU A 33 4.52 -8.83 -5.24
N THR A 34 5.07 -7.74 -5.75
CA THR A 34 6.41 -7.65 -6.32
C THR A 34 7.15 -6.56 -5.54
N PRO A 35 8.05 -6.93 -4.61
CA PRO A 35 8.87 -5.97 -3.87
C PRO A 35 9.67 -5.08 -4.83
N GLY A 36 9.70 -3.78 -4.57
CA GLY A 36 10.30 -2.76 -5.42
C GLY A 36 9.38 -2.23 -6.52
N GLU A 37 8.15 -2.73 -6.64
CA GLU A 37 7.22 -2.29 -7.69
C GLU A 37 5.84 -1.88 -7.15
N ASN A 38 5.19 -2.77 -6.39
CA ASN A 38 3.79 -2.57 -5.97
C ASN A 38 3.55 -2.80 -4.47
N ASP A 39 4.61 -2.89 -3.68
CA ASP A 39 4.57 -2.92 -2.23
C ASP A 39 4.35 -1.54 -1.60
N LEU A 40 3.99 -1.51 -0.32
CA LEU A 40 3.73 -0.28 0.43
C LEU A 40 4.98 0.62 0.52
N GLY A 41 6.16 0.04 0.74
CA GLY A 41 7.42 0.78 0.83
C GLY A 41 7.76 1.53 -0.46
N THR A 42 7.49 0.92 -1.61
CA THR A 42 7.74 1.49 -2.94
C THR A 42 6.67 2.50 -3.34
N VAL A 43 5.40 2.17 -3.15
CA VAL A 43 4.28 3.01 -3.63
C VAL A 43 3.99 4.17 -2.68
N GLU A 44 4.25 4.00 -1.38
CA GLU A 44 3.98 4.98 -0.32
C GLU A 44 5.19 5.16 0.61
N PRO A 45 6.37 5.58 0.09
CA PRO A 45 7.62 5.56 0.86
C PRO A 45 7.57 6.47 2.09
N LEU A 46 6.95 7.64 1.98
CA LEU A 46 6.88 8.60 3.09
C LEU A 46 5.83 8.18 4.13
N LEU A 47 4.69 7.62 3.71
CA LEU A 47 3.69 7.12 4.64
C LEU A 47 4.19 5.88 5.40
N SER A 48 5.02 5.05 4.75
CA SER A 48 5.62 3.84 5.35
C SER A 48 6.50 4.15 6.55
N ILE A 49 7.01 5.38 6.70
CA ILE A 49 7.77 5.82 7.88
C ILE A 49 6.90 5.77 9.15
N GLU A 50 5.58 5.96 9.02
CA GLU A 50 4.65 5.86 10.14
C GLU A 50 4.09 4.44 10.33
N LEU A 51 4.61 3.43 9.63
CA LEU A 51 4.22 2.04 9.85
C LEU A 51 4.71 1.58 11.24
N HIS A 52 3.83 0.98 12.02
CA HIS A 52 4.20 0.54 13.36
C HIS A 52 5.22 -0.62 13.29
N PRO A 53 6.34 -0.57 14.04
CA PRO A 53 7.48 -1.47 13.84
C PRO A 53 7.22 -2.95 14.18
N THR A 54 6.25 -3.24 15.06
CA THR A 54 6.03 -4.62 15.56
C THR A 54 4.58 -5.10 15.56
N MET A 55 3.62 -4.26 15.16
CA MET A 55 2.19 -4.63 15.20
C MET A 55 1.66 -5.09 13.85
N ASN A 56 2.47 -4.98 12.80
CA ASN A 56 2.22 -5.58 11.50
C ASN A 56 3.05 -6.87 11.41
N ILE A 57 2.50 -7.88 10.74
CA ILE A 57 3.14 -9.20 10.59
C ILE A 57 4.32 -9.15 9.61
N LYS A 58 4.36 -8.11 8.79
CA LYS A 58 5.27 -7.95 7.65
C LYS A 58 5.81 -6.53 7.61
N ASP A 59 6.91 -6.37 6.90
CA ASP A 59 7.48 -5.05 6.61
C ASP A 59 6.80 -4.39 5.40
N ALA A 60 7.06 -3.09 5.19
CA ALA A 60 6.39 -2.28 4.17
C ALA A 60 6.61 -2.82 2.75
N ASP A 61 7.77 -3.42 2.48
CA ASP A 61 8.13 -4.03 1.20
C ASP A 61 7.51 -5.43 0.99
N GLU A 62 6.83 -5.95 2.00
CA GLU A 62 6.19 -7.27 1.99
C GLU A 62 4.66 -7.23 2.05
N MET A 63 4.06 -6.03 1.95
CA MET A 63 2.62 -5.81 2.02
C MET A 63 2.10 -4.91 0.90
N PHE A 64 0.83 -5.06 0.55
CA PHE A 64 0.20 -4.17 -0.43
C PHE A 64 -0.26 -2.87 0.23
N PRO A 65 -0.18 -1.73 -0.47
CA PRO A 65 -0.84 -0.51 -0.03
C PRO A 65 -2.36 -0.69 0.17
N SER A 66 -2.98 -1.61 -0.56
CA SER A 66 -4.43 -1.88 -0.51
C SER A 66 -4.85 -2.86 0.59
N ASP A 67 -3.93 -3.30 1.46
CA ASP A 67 -4.29 -4.20 2.56
C ASP A 67 -5.27 -3.53 3.54
N HIS A 68 -6.12 -4.35 4.17
CA HIS A 68 -7.32 -3.90 4.88
C HIS A 68 -7.04 -2.92 6.02
N LYS A 69 -6.23 -3.29 7.00
CA LYS A 69 -5.88 -2.39 8.11
C LYS A 69 -4.45 -2.69 8.53
N LEU A 70 -3.66 -1.63 8.56
CA LEU A 70 -2.30 -1.63 9.06
C LEU A 70 -2.25 -0.82 10.35
N TRP A 71 -1.32 -1.18 11.22
CA TRP A 71 -1.02 -0.41 12.42
C TRP A 71 -0.01 0.67 12.09
N TRP A 72 -0.33 1.87 12.53
CA TRP A 72 0.49 3.06 12.31
C TRP A 72 0.86 3.69 13.65
N GLN A 73 2.02 4.34 13.70
CA GLN A 73 2.47 5.18 14.80
C GLN A 73 2.83 6.56 14.25
N CYS A 74 2.18 7.60 14.74
CA CYS A 74 2.48 8.95 14.26
C CYS A 74 3.80 9.47 14.82
N LEU A 75 4.55 10.24 14.03
CA LEU A 75 5.86 10.76 14.45
C LEU A 75 5.76 11.95 15.42
N VAL A 76 4.60 12.61 15.48
CA VAL A 76 4.42 13.85 16.25
C VAL A 76 4.12 13.57 17.72
N ASN A 77 3.27 12.60 17.99
CA ASN A 77 2.72 12.34 19.34
C ASN A 77 2.72 10.84 19.71
N ASP A 78 3.39 9.99 18.94
CA ASP A 78 3.47 8.53 19.15
C ASP A 78 2.13 7.79 19.25
N HIS A 79 1.06 8.40 18.72
CA HIS A 79 -0.25 7.78 18.72
C HIS A 79 -0.26 6.55 17.82
N VAL A 80 -0.64 5.42 18.40
CA VAL A 80 -0.84 4.16 17.68
C VAL A 80 -2.29 4.00 17.26
N HIS A 81 -2.57 3.76 15.97
CA HIS A 81 -3.92 3.55 15.44
C HIS A 81 -3.94 2.63 14.22
N ALA A 82 -5.05 1.91 14.04
CA ALA A 82 -5.26 1.01 12.89
C ALA A 82 -6.13 1.67 11.81
N GLN A 83 -5.63 1.74 10.58
CA GLN A 83 -6.35 2.30 9.42
C GLN A 83 -5.90 1.64 8.10
N THR A 84 -6.74 1.72 7.07
CA THR A 84 -6.32 1.46 5.69
C THR A 84 -5.33 2.54 5.25
N THR A 85 -4.43 2.22 4.31
CA THR A 85 -3.54 3.21 3.66
C THR A 85 -4.36 4.30 2.96
N GLN A 86 -5.48 3.94 2.32
CA GLN A 86 -6.38 4.90 1.69
C GLN A 86 -6.94 5.93 2.70
N ASN A 87 -7.39 5.49 3.87
CA ASN A 87 -7.92 6.38 4.89
C ASN A 87 -6.81 7.25 5.47
N ARG A 88 -5.57 6.75 5.57
CA ARG A 88 -4.42 7.55 5.98
C ARG A 88 -4.14 8.69 5.01
N ARG A 89 -4.20 8.45 3.69
CA ARG A 89 -4.11 9.51 2.68
C ARG A 89 -5.20 10.57 2.86
N GLN A 90 -6.43 10.14 3.18
CA GLN A 90 -7.57 11.04 3.35
C GLN A 90 -7.60 11.80 4.68
N SER A 91 -7.12 11.18 5.77
CA SER A 91 -7.13 11.78 7.11
C SER A 91 -6.14 12.92 7.27
N LYS A 92 -5.22 13.10 6.31
CA LYS A 92 -4.17 14.11 6.31
C LYS A 92 -3.29 14.08 7.56
N GLY A 93 -3.12 12.89 8.14
CA GLY A 93 -2.27 12.64 9.30
C GLY A 93 -2.93 11.67 10.29
N CYS A 94 -2.42 11.63 11.51
CA CYS A 94 -2.97 10.79 12.56
C CYS A 94 -4.34 11.30 13.04
N PRO A 95 -5.41 10.48 13.00
CA PRO A 95 -6.75 10.90 13.43
C PRO A 95 -6.84 11.19 14.93
N LYS A 96 -5.92 10.63 15.74
CA LYS A 96 -5.85 10.87 17.19
C LYS A 96 -5.17 12.20 17.54
N CYS A 97 -4.40 12.78 16.62
CA CYS A 97 -3.89 14.14 16.79
C CYS A 97 -5.01 15.16 16.58
N GLU A 98 -4.88 16.28 17.28
CA GLU A 98 -5.65 17.50 17.00
C GLU A 98 -5.48 17.90 15.54
N THR A 99 -6.52 18.48 14.95
CA THR A 99 -6.54 18.77 13.50
C THR A 99 -5.36 19.65 13.05
N ALA A 100 -4.91 20.56 13.92
CA ALA A 100 -3.76 21.42 13.68
C ALA A 100 -2.41 20.66 13.62
N ASP A 101 -2.33 19.51 14.30
CA ASP A 101 -1.11 18.70 14.43
C ASP A 101 -1.15 17.46 13.52
N ARG A 102 -2.19 17.33 12.68
CA ARG A 102 -2.28 16.27 11.67
C ARG A 102 -1.32 16.60 10.53
N ILE A 103 -0.17 15.97 10.58
CA ILE A 103 0.84 16.05 9.54
C ILE A 103 0.87 14.70 8.82
N LEU A 104 0.73 14.73 7.49
CA LEU A 104 1.25 13.64 6.66
C LEU A 104 2.71 13.95 6.39
N VAL A 105 3.54 12.92 6.36
CA VAL A 105 4.98 13.02 6.06
C VAL A 105 5.26 13.74 4.72
N TYR A 106 4.29 13.77 3.80
CA TYR A 106 4.35 14.56 2.55
C TYR A 106 4.33 16.09 2.73
N SER A 107 3.96 16.59 3.91
CA SER A 107 3.70 18.01 4.18
C SER A 107 4.86 18.72 4.92
N THR A 108 5.95 18.02 5.22
CA THR A 108 7.17 18.67 5.72
C THR A 108 7.96 19.23 4.53
N PRO A 109 8.27 20.53 4.50
CA PRO A 109 9.14 21.12 3.48
C PRO A 109 10.56 20.56 3.52
#